data_AF-A0A1V6MIA0-F1
#
_entry.id   AF-A0A1V6MIA0-F1
#
_cell.length_a   1.000
_cell.length_b   1.000
_cell.length_c   1.000
_cell.angle_alpha   90.00
_cell.angle_beta   90.00
_cell.angle_gamma   90.00
#
_symmetry.space_group_name_H-M   'P 1'
#
loop_
_entity.id
_entity.type
_entity.pdbx_description
1 polymer ?
#
loop_
_entity_poly.entity_id
_entity_poly.type
_entity_poly.pdbx_seq_one_letter_code
_entity_poly.pdbx_strand_id
1 'polypeptide(L)' 'MTRPTVSVVIPTRDKADSLRLVLTCLARQVCPQPHEIVVVDDGCTDGTPTWWLPPPHGCPCARWR' A
#
# COMPACT_ATOMS: atom_id res chain seq x y z
N MET A 1 28.22 -0.64 6.02
CA MET A 1 27.02 -0.72 6.88
C MET A 1 25.84 -1.14 6.01
N THR A 2 25.09 -2.17 6.37
CA THR A 2 23.86 -2.58 5.69
C THR A 2 22.74 -1.58 6.00
N ARG A 3 21.97 -1.19 4.98
CA ARG A 3 20.79 -0.33 5.17
C ARG A 3 19.62 -1.18 5.68
N PRO A 4 18.79 -0.67 6.60
CA PRO A 4 17.62 -1.41 7.09
C PRO A 4 16.56 -1.56 5.99
N THR A 5 15.76 -2.61 6.10
CA THR A 5 14.49 -2.75 5.37
C THR A 5 13.41 -1.91 6.04
N VAL A 6 12.50 -1.33 5.26
CA VAL A 6 11.43 -0.44 5.75
C VAL A 6 10.06 -1.02 5.43
N SER A 7 9.17 -1.07 6.42
CA SER A 7 7.75 -1.37 6.21
C SER A 7 6.93 -0.10 6.46
N VAL A 8 6.14 0.32 5.47
CA VAL A 8 5.23 1.46 5.57
C VAL A 8 3.82 0.93 5.85
N VAL A 9 3.37 1.08 7.10
CA VAL A 9 2.03 0.62 7.53
C VAL A 9 1.02 1.77 7.43
N ILE A 10 -0.06 1.57 6.66
CA ILE A 10 -1.10 2.56 6.41
C ILE A 10 -2.43 2.05 6.96
N PRO A 11 -2.79 2.37 8.22
CA PRO A 11 -4.13 2.13 8.71
C PRO A 11 -5.13 3.07 8.03
N THR A 12 -6.24 2.52 7.58
CA THR A 12 -7.28 3.26 6.86
C THR A 12 -8.68 2.83 7.28
N ARG A 13 -9.59 3.81 7.35
CA ARG A 13 -11.03 3.62 7.51
C ARG A 13 -11.75 4.70 6.72
N ASP A 14 -12.54 4.29 5.74
CA ASP A 14 -13.40 5.15 4.92
C ASP A 14 -12.69 6.38 4.31
N LYS A 15 -11.52 6.14 3.68
CA LYS A 15 -10.60 7.18 3.19
C LYS A 15 -10.11 6.90 1.77
N ALA A 16 -10.97 6.36 0.91
CA ALA A 16 -10.61 5.92 -0.44
C ALA A 16 -9.74 6.92 -1.22
N ASP A 17 -10.16 8.19 -1.30
CA ASP A 17 -9.45 9.22 -2.06
C ASP A 17 -8.08 9.56 -1.47
N SER A 18 -8.00 9.64 -0.13
CA SER A 18 -6.73 9.91 0.56
C SER A 18 -5.77 8.74 0.41
N LEU A 19 -6.25 7.51 0.57
CA LEU A 19 -5.45 6.31 0.37
C LEU A 19 -4.93 6.24 -1.07
N ARG A 20 -5.78 6.55 -2.07
CA ARG A 20 -5.38 6.62 -3.47
C ARG A 20 -4.29 7.65 -3.71
N LEU A 21 -4.39 8.83 -3.11
CA LEU A 21 -3.35 9.86 -3.19
C LEU A 21 -2.03 9.37 -2.58
N VAL A 22 -2.07 8.81 -1.38
CA VAL A 22 -0.89 8.31 -0.67
C VAL A 22 -0.19 7.21 -1.47
N LEU A 23 -0.92 6.20 -1.94
CA LEU A 23 -0.35 5.11 -2.75
C LEU A 23 0.25 5.64 -4.07
N THR A 24 -0.41 6.62 -4.71
CA THR A 24 0.13 7.26 -5.92
C THR A 24 1.44 8.00 -5.65
N CYS A 25 1.53 8.71 -4.52
CA CYS A 25 2.74 9.41 -4.11
C CYS A 25 3.87 8.44 -3.74
N LEU A 26 3.56 7.35 -3.02
CA LEU A 26 4.52 6.31 -2.63
C LEU A 26 5.09 5.59 -3.87
N ALA A 27 4.25 5.27 -4.85
CA ALA A 27 4.67 4.62 -6.10
C ALA A 27 5.68 5.46 -6.93
N ARG A 28 5.77 6.76 -6.67
CA ARG A 28 6.70 7.69 -7.35
C ARG A 28 8.00 7.91 -6.58
N GLN A 29 8.13 7.36 -5.37
CA GLN A 29 9.33 7.59 -4.56
C GLN A 29 10.51 6.80 -5.13
N VAL A 30 11.66 7.46 -5.19
CA VAL A 30 12.95 6.79 -5.46
C VAL A 30 13.62 6.54 -4.12
N CYS A 31 13.43 5.34 -3.59
CA CYS A 31 14.01 4.90 -2.33
C CYS A 31 15.06 3.81 -2.61
N PRO A 32 16.36 4.05 -2.33
CA PRO A 32 17.39 3.04 -2.51
C PRO A 32 17.31 1.89 -1.49
N GLN A 33 16.49 2.03 -0.44
CA GLN A 33 16.23 0.99 0.55
C GLN A 33 15.09 0.08 0.07
N PRO A 34 15.22 -1.24 0.20
CA PRO A 34 14.10 -2.15 0.04
C PRO A 34 12.97 -1.77 1.01
N HIS A 35 11.75 -1.68 0.49
CA HIS A 35 10.58 -1.34 1.29
C HIS A 35 9.33 -2.08 0.82
N GLU A 36 8.40 -2.26 1.76
CA GLU A 36 7.06 -2.79 1.51
C GLU A 36 6.00 -1.80 1.99
N ILE A 37 4.81 -1.88 1.41
CA ILE A 37 3.64 -1.10 1.81
C ILE A 37 2.59 -2.09 2.30
N VAL A 38 2.13 -1.92 3.54
CA VAL A 38 1.11 -2.74 4.19
C VAL A 38 -0.08 -1.84 4.49
N VAL A 39 -1.22 -2.09 3.84
CA VAL A 39 -2.45 -1.32 4.08
C VAL A 39 -3.34 -2.12 5.02
N VAL A 40 -3.72 -1.50 6.14
CA VAL A 40 -4.57 -2.12 7.15
C VAL A 40 -5.97 -1.52 7.07
N ASP A 41 -6.92 -2.33 6.63
CA ASP A 41 -8.35 -1.98 6.62
C ASP A 41 -8.94 -2.13 8.03
N ASP A 42 -9.39 -1.02 8.63
CA ASP A 42 -10.09 -0.96 9.92
C ASP A 42 -11.62 -0.96 9.74
N GLY A 43 -12.12 -1.85 8.88
CA GLY A 43 -13.54 -2.06 8.65
C GLY A 43 -14.20 -0.96 7.81
N CYS A 44 -13.58 -0.61 6.67
CA CYS A 44 -14.16 0.32 5.71
C CYS A 44 -15.54 -0.17 5.21
N THR A 45 -16.45 0.78 5.04
CA THR A 45 -17.82 0.61 4.52
C THR A 45 -18.07 1.41 3.25
N ASP A 46 -17.16 2.32 2.88
CA ASP A 46 -17.26 3.21 1.72
C ASP A 46 -16.78 2.59 0.38
N GLY A 47 -16.43 1.30 0.38
CA GLY A 47 -15.84 0.65 -0.79
C GLY A 47 -14.34 0.88 -0.96
N THR A 48 -13.64 1.51 0.00
CA THR A 48 -12.17 1.64 0.04
C THR A 48 -11.41 0.34 -0.30
N PRO A 49 -11.84 -0.87 0.12
CA PRO A 49 -11.10 -2.10 -0.20
C PRO A 49 -11.18 -2.50 -1.68
N THR A 50 -12.24 -2.10 -2.39
CA THR A 50 -12.59 -2.70 -3.68
C THR A 50 -11.63 -2.37 -4.83
N TRP A 51 -10.84 -1.29 -4.73
CA TRP A 51 -10.03 -0.80 -5.85
C TRP A 51 -8.53 -1.14 -5.78
N TRP A 52 -8.01 -1.59 -4.63
CA TRP A 52 -6.58 -1.92 -4.45
C TRP A 52 -6.32 -3.39 -4.09
N LEU A 53 -7.36 -4.18 -3.82
CA LEU A 53 -7.24 -5.63 -3.75
C LEU A 53 -6.90 -6.17 -5.16
N PRO A 54 -5.84 -7.00 -5.31
CA PRO A 54 -5.57 -7.64 -6.59
C PRO A 54 -6.72 -8.59 -6.96
N PRO A 55 -7.05 -8.79 -8.26
CA PRO A 55 -7.78 -9.98 -8.67
C PRO A 55 -6.99 -11.23 -8.21
N PRO A 56 -7.63 -12.41 -8.04
CA PRO A 56 -7.00 -13.60 -7.46
C PRO A 56 -5.75 -14.15 -8.19
N HIS A 57 -5.25 -13.46 -9.23
CA HIS A 57 -4.07 -13.81 -10.00
C HIS A 57 -3.15 -12.57 -10.09
N GLY A 58 -2.12 -12.54 -9.23
CA GLY A 58 -1.28 -11.38 -8.94
C GLY A 58 -0.20 -11.04 -9.98
N CYS A 59 0.29 -9.80 -9.90
CA CYS A 59 1.44 -9.28 -10.66
C CYS A 59 2.74 -9.46 -9.85
N PRO A 60 3.89 -9.84 -10.45
CA PRO A 60 5.04 -10.38 -9.69
C PRO A 60 5.97 -9.33 -9.05
N CYS A 61 5.81 -8.04 -9.35
CA CYS A 61 6.78 -7.01 -8.99
C CYS A 61 6.53 -6.26 -7.67
N ALA A 62 5.35 -6.43 -7.06
CA ALA A 62 5.02 -5.79 -5.79
C ALA A 62 4.26 -6.79 -4.92
N ARG A 63 4.88 -7.21 -3.80
CA ARG A 63 4.23 -8.05 -2.81
C ARG A 63 3.39 -7.14 -1.91
N TRP A 64 2.18 -6.85 -2.36
CA TRP A 64 1.14 -6.22 -1.54
C TRP A 64 0.64 -7.26 -0.54
N ARG A 65 0.84 -7.04 0.76
CA ARG A 65 0.22 -7.81 1.85
C ARG A 65 -0.70 -6.92 2.65
#